data_AF-A0A7K5X1K3-F1
#
_entry.id   AF-A0A7K5X1K3-F1
#
_cell.length_a   1.000
_cell.length_b   1.000
_cell.length_c   1.000
_cell.angle_alpha   90.00
_cell.angle_beta   90.00
_cell.angle_gamma   90.00
#
_symmetry.space_group_name_H-M   'P 1'
#
loop_
_entity.id
_entity.type
_entity.pdbx_description
1 polymer ?
#
loop_
_entity_poly.entity_id
_entity_poly.type
_entity_poly.pdbx_seq_one_letter_code
_entity_poly.pdbx_strand_id
1 'polypeptide(L)'
;LYFSAQEGMLFFYDIEGLQYEMKICADILQPISSLIFSPDYTTLLLVTDQGTVYTYKPAHSGEAVKLLDACSSCFLAADFLTPGDKYCV
;
A
#
# COMPACT_ATOMS: atom_id res chain seq x y z
N LEU A 1 -7.76 -0.95 -10.02
CA LEU A 1 -6.28 -0.79 -10.12
C LEU A 1 -5.83 0.25 -9.12
N TYR A 2 -4.76 0.02 -8.36
CA TYR A 2 -4.22 1.00 -7.41
C TYR A 2 -2.94 1.64 -7.92
N PHE A 3 -2.75 2.92 -7.63
CA PHE A 3 -1.51 3.65 -7.90
C PHE A 3 -1.33 4.78 -6.89
N SER A 4 -0.09 5.24 -6.72
CA SER A 4 0.25 6.39 -5.88
C SER A 4 0.68 7.58 -6.73
N ALA A 5 0.42 8.79 -6.23
CA ALA A 5 1.01 10.02 -6.77
C ALA A 5 2.15 10.51 -5.87
N GLN A 6 3.00 11.38 -6.41
CA GLN A 6 4.17 11.94 -5.72
C GLN A 6 3.82 12.67 -4.41
N GLU A 7 2.57 13.14 -4.26
CA GLU A 7 2.08 13.82 -3.05
C GLU A 7 1.66 12.87 -1.92
N GLY A 8 1.75 11.55 -2.10
CA GLY A 8 1.39 10.58 -1.06
C GLY A 8 -0.08 10.16 -1.04
N MET A 9 -0.83 10.53 -2.07
CA MET A 9 -2.20 10.07 -2.28
C MET A 9 -2.23 8.67 -2.88
N LEU A 10 -3.07 7.80 -2.32
CA LEU A 10 -3.44 6.51 -2.88
C LEU A 10 -4.72 6.66 -3.69
N PHE A 11 -4.69 6.23 -4.94
CA PHE A 11 -5.84 6.24 -5.84
C PHE A 11 -6.28 4.82 -6.21
N PHE A 12 -7.56 4.70 -6.48
CA PHE A 12 -8.18 3.51 -7.06
C PHE A 12 -8.91 3.86 -8.36
N TYR A 13 -8.56 3.15 -9.42
CA TYR A 13 -9.37 3.11 -10.65
C TYR A 13 -10.30 1.91 -10.62
N ASP A 14 -11.59 2.20 -10.69
CA ASP A 14 -12.65 1.27 -10.98
C ASP A 14 -12.84 1.23 -12.50
N ILE A 15 -12.52 0.12 -13.15
CA ILE A 15 -12.43 0.05 -14.63
C ILE A 15 -13.46 -0.94 -15.14
N GLU A 16 -14.37 -0.47 -15.98
CA GLU A 16 -15.39 -1.27 -16.65
C GLU A 16 -15.31 -1.07 -18.17
N GLY A 17 -14.65 -2.01 -18.86
CA GLY A 17 -14.42 -1.92 -20.31
C GLY A 17 -13.56 -0.72 -20.70
N LEU A 18 -14.14 0.25 -21.41
CA LEU A 18 -13.47 1.50 -21.81
C LEU A 18 -13.78 2.67 -20.87
N GLN A 19 -14.60 2.45 -19.85
CA GLN A 19 -14.96 3.46 -18.86
C GLN A 19 -14.16 3.21 -17.58
N TYR A 20 -13.83 4.28 -16.87
CA TYR A 20 -13.23 4.19 -15.55
C TYR A 20 -13.69 5.33 -14.65
N GLU A 21 -13.77 5.04 -13.35
CA GLU A 21 -13.92 6.03 -12.29
C GLU A 21 -12.64 6.05 -11.44
N MET A 22 -12.23 7.25 -11.02
CA MET A 22 -11.11 7.45 -10.09
C MET A 22 -11.64 7.80 -8.71
N LYS A 23 -11.10 7.16 -7.66
CA LYS A 23 -11.40 7.44 -6.26
C LYS A 23 -10.10 7.68 -5.50
N ILE A 24 -10.09 8.70 -4.62
CA ILE A 24 -9.02 8.88 -3.64
C ILE A 24 -9.32 7.97 -2.45
N CYS A 25 -8.38 7.11 -2.12
CA CYS A 25 -8.54 6.09 -1.07
C CYS A 25 -7.92 6.51 0.26
N ALA A 26 -6.76 7.15 0.22
CA ALA A 26 -6.04 7.61 1.40
C ALA A 26 -5.09 8.75 1.02
N ASP A 27 -4.76 9.58 2.01
CA ASP A 27 -3.72 10.61 1.93
C ASP A 27 -2.69 10.36 3.05
N ILE A 28 -1.49 9.96 2.66
CA ILE A 28 -0.40 9.62 3.58
C ILE A 28 0.49 10.83 3.89
N LEU A 29 0.31 11.94 3.17
CA LEU A 29 1.12 13.17 3.30
C LEU A 29 2.64 12.94 3.12
N GLN A 30 3.04 11.79 2.59
CA GLN A 30 4.42 11.40 2.31
C GLN A 30 4.49 10.64 0.99
N PRO A 31 5.50 10.86 0.14
CA PRO A 31 5.67 10.12 -1.11
C PRO A 31 5.67 8.60 -0.88
N ILE A 32 4.81 7.90 -1.61
CA ILE A 32 4.69 6.44 -1.57
C ILE A 32 5.57 5.84 -2.67
N SER A 33 6.56 5.06 -2.25
CA SER A 33 7.57 4.44 -3.11
C SER A 33 7.18 3.05 -3.60
N SER A 34 6.31 2.35 -2.86
CA SER A 34 5.86 1.00 -3.22
C SER A 34 4.45 0.69 -2.72
N LEU A 35 3.72 -0.08 -3.54
CA LEU A 35 2.38 -0.59 -3.28
C LEU A 35 2.41 -2.11 -3.40
N ILE A 36 2.09 -2.84 -2.34
CA ILE A 36 2.30 -4.29 -2.28
C ILE A 36 1.06 -4.97 -1.70
N PHE A 37 0.41 -5.82 -2.51
CA PHE A 37 -0.74 -6.59 -2.04
C PHE A 37 -0.29 -7.78 -1.20
N SER A 38 -1.04 -8.02 -0.13
CA SER A 38 -1.04 -9.30 0.57
C SER A 38 -1.44 -10.44 -0.38
N PRO A 39 -0.99 -11.68 -0.13
CA PRO A 39 -1.30 -12.81 -1.00
C PRO A 39 -2.79 -13.10 -1.19
N ASP A 40 -3.61 -12.75 -0.19
CA ASP A 40 -5.07 -12.90 -0.25
C ASP A 40 -5.79 -11.66 -0.81
N TYR A 41 -5.04 -10.64 -1.23
CA TYR A 41 -5.52 -9.37 -1.78
C TYR A 41 -6.45 -8.56 -0.85
N THR A 42 -6.48 -8.88 0.45
CA THR A 42 -7.36 -8.17 1.41
C THR A 42 -6.71 -6.92 2.02
N THR A 43 -5.38 -6.88 2.01
CA THR A 43 -4.57 -5.78 2.56
C THR A 43 -3.53 -5.31 1.55
N LEU A 44 -3.32 -3.99 1.46
CA LEU A 44 -2.33 -3.33 0.65
C LEU A 44 -1.32 -2.61 1.57
N LEU A 45 -0.03 -2.87 1.39
CA LEU A 45 1.04 -2.08 2.03
C LEU A 45 1.32 -0.84 1.20
N LEU A 46 1.43 0.29 1.89
CA LEU A 46 1.91 1.56 1.34
C LEU A 46 3.25 1.86 2.01
N VAL A 47 4.33 1.80 1.25
CA VAL A 47 5.69 2.08 1.74
C VAL A 47 6.07 3.48 1.31
N THR A 48 6.52 4.31 2.24
CA THR A 48 7.00 5.66 1.92
C THR A 48 8.50 5.69 1.65
N ASP A 49 8.96 6.71 0.92
CA ASP A 49 10.40 6.97 0.70
C ASP A 49 11.19 7.13 2.03
N GLN A 50 10.50 7.49 3.12
CA GLN A 50 11.11 7.66 4.44
C GLN A 50 11.11 6.38 5.28
N GLY A 51 10.66 5.25 4.73
CA GLY A 51 10.61 3.97 5.43
C GLY A 51 9.47 3.85 6.44
N THR A 52 8.43 4.69 6.34
CA THR A 52 7.18 4.45 7.05
C THR A 52 6.33 3.47 6.24
N VAL A 53 5.71 2.50 6.91
CA VAL A 53 4.86 1.49 6.28
C VAL A 53 3.45 1.61 6.83
N TYR A 54 2.47 1.70 5.93
CA TYR A 54 1.05 1.73 6.25
C TYR A 54 0.35 0.49 5.68
N THR A 55 -0.77 0.13 6.27
CA THR A 55 -1.69 -0.88 5.76
C THR A 55 -3.00 -0.23 5.35
N TYR A 56 -3.54 -0.62 4.21
CA TYR A 56 -4.82 -0.18 3.68
C TYR A 56 -5.69 -1.41 3.36
N LYS A 57 -6.96 -1.39 3.77
CA LYS A 57 -7.91 -2.50 3.55
C LYS A 57 -9.05 -2.06 2.63
N PRO A 58 -9.03 -2.40 1.33
CA PRO A 58 -10.03 -2.00 0.36
C PRO A 58 -11.48 -2.31 0.77
N ALA A 59 -11.74 -3.51 1.28
CA ALA A 59 -13.08 -4.01 1.58
C ALA A 59 -13.78 -3.31 2.75
N HIS A 60 -13.06 -2.50 3.54
CA HIS A 60 -13.59 -1.84 4.73
C HIS A 60 -13.60 -0.32 4.61
N SER A 61 -13.65 0.20 3.37
CA SER A 61 -13.47 1.64 3.07
C SER A 61 -12.18 2.23 3.70
N GLY A 62 -11.21 1.35 3.98
CA GLY A 62 -10.38 1.43 5.17
C GLY A 62 -9.46 2.64 5.22
N GLU A 63 -9.32 3.21 6.40
CA GLU A 63 -8.27 4.19 6.69
C GLU A 63 -6.89 3.54 6.51
N ALA A 64 -5.91 4.31 6.03
CA ALA A 64 -4.53 3.86 6.00
C ALA A 64 -3.94 3.90 7.41
N VAL A 65 -3.64 2.73 7.97
CA VAL A 65 -3.14 2.60 9.34
C VAL A 65 -1.63 2.45 9.32
N LYS A 66 -0.92 3.35 10.01
CA LYS A 66 0.53 3.27 10.19
C LYS A 66 0.88 2.00 10.99
N LEU A 67 1.72 1.15 10.39
CA LEU A 67 2.15 -0.12 10.99
C LEU A 67 3.56 0.00 11.58
N LEU A 68 4.47 0.64 10.86
CA LEU A 68 5.87 0.75 11.21
C LEU A 68 6.43 2.11 10.80
N ASP A 69 7.32 2.65 11.61
CA ASP A 69 8.24 3.71 11.22
C ASP A 69 9.66 3.19 11.40
N ALA A 70 10.38 2.97 10.29
CA ALA A 70 11.75 2.49 10.38
C ALA A 70 12.72 3.60 10.86
N CYS A 71 12.31 4.88 10.87
CA CYS A 71 13.15 6.04 11.18
C CYS A 71 14.51 5.99 10.45
N SER A 72 14.54 5.45 9.23
CA SER A 72 15.75 5.14 8.48
C SER A 72 15.62 5.66 7.07
N SER A 73 16.52 6.57 6.69
CA SER A 73 16.63 7.07 5.32
C SER A 73 17.16 6.03 4.32
N CYS A 74 17.50 4.83 4.80
CA CYS A 74 18.03 3.73 4.00
C CYS A 74 17.05 2.56 3.90
N PHE A 75 15.76 2.80 4.14
CA PHE A 75 14.73 1.77 4.01
C PHE A 75 14.60 1.36 2.53
N LEU A 76 14.81 0.07 2.23
CA LEU A 76 14.83 -0.43 0.86
C LEU A 76 13.49 -1.00 0.41
N ALA A 77 12.87 -1.85 1.23
CA ALA A 77 11.62 -2.53 0.88
C ALA A 77 10.96 -3.14 2.13
N ALA A 78 9.64 -3.35 2.04
CA ALA A 78 8.87 -4.27 2.87
C ALA A 78 8.13 -5.23 1.96
N ASP A 79 7.78 -6.42 2.44
CA ASP A 79 6.90 -7.35 1.73
C ASP A 79 6.14 -8.23 2.74
N PHE A 80 5.07 -8.88 2.28
CA PHE A 80 4.37 -9.88 3.06
C PHE A 80 5.14 -11.19 3.06
N LEU A 81 5.21 -11.83 4.23
CA LEU A 81 5.60 -13.23 4.32
C LEU A 81 4.46 -14.08 3.74
N THR A 82 4.72 -14.73 2.62
CA THR A 82 3.76 -15.65 2.02
C THR A 82 3.91 -17.01 2.70
N PRO A 83 2.86 -17.54 3.35
CA PRO A 83 2.93 -18.84 3.99
C PRO A 83 2.99 -19.93 2.91
N GLY A 84 4.20 -20.30 2.51
CA GLY A 84 4.47 -21.64 1.98
C GLY A 84 4.87 -22.58 3.12
N ASP A 85 4.91 -23.89 2.86
CA ASP A 85 5.07 -24.94 3.88
C ASP A 85 6.43 -25.01 4.63
N LYS A 86 7.33 -24.01 4.54
CA LYS A 86 8.78 -24.30 4.76
C LYS A 86 9.66 -23.33 5.52
N TYR A 87 9.25 -22.13 5.90
CA TYR A 87 10.20 -21.21 6.51
C TYR A 87 9.67 -20.52 7.77
N CYS A 88 10.47 -20.63 8.84
CA CYS A 88 10.55 -19.70 9.94
C CYS A 88 11.53 -18.59 9.57
N VAL A 89 11.21 -17.35 9.97
CA VAL A 89 12.05 -16.16 9.80
C VAL A 89 13.28 -16.24 10.70
#